data_AF-A0A807LH70-F1
#
_entry.id   AF-A0A807LH70-F1
#
_cell.length_a   1.000
_cell.length_b   1.000
_cell.length_c   1.000
_cell.angle_alpha   90.00
_cell.angle_beta   90.00
_cell.angle_gamma   90.00
#
_symmetry.space_group_name_H-M   'P 1'
#
loop_
_entity.id
_entity.type
_entity.pdbx_description
1 polymer ?
#
loop_
_entity_poly.entity_id
_entity_poly.type
_entity_poly.pdbx_seq_one_letter_code
_entity_poly.pdbx_strand_id
1 'polypeptide(L)'
;MAANCPTDNTKLFGRAIVLEVADGCADTLPSESEWKSLAAGTSKGFDFSPNSVTSDADDTKGYVENIVTNADFTISFEGEVRRNDKLDQYGVGRLIKYFNNEIQATRQPTLWVRMEFGPVTFIGYMLINALSSDGGTNDIVTFSTEFKVADADTIQVIDTDETVPATGVTVTPATTSLVVGATRQLTGAVQPSDATDKSGTWTTSDATKATVSSTGLVTAVAAGSATITFKSNDGNFTGTCAVTVTAS
;
A
#
# COMPACT_ATOMS: atom_id res chain seq x y z
N MET A 1 9.70 8.42 -33.06
CA MET A 1 9.22 7.50 -32.01
C MET A 1 9.75 8.03 -30.69
N ALA A 2 8.91 8.70 -29.90
CA ALA A 2 9.31 9.16 -28.58
C ALA A 2 9.44 7.94 -27.67
N ALA A 3 10.57 7.81 -26.97
CA ALA A 3 10.75 6.76 -25.98
C ALA A 3 9.68 6.94 -24.90
N ASN A 4 8.74 6.01 -24.83
CA ASN A 4 7.73 5.95 -23.79
C ASN A 4 8.38 5.31 -22.56
N CYS A 5 9.32 6.03 -21.95
CA CYS A 5 9.82 5.65 -20.63
C CYS A 5 8.75 6.07 -19.62
N PRO A 6 8.19 5.14 -18.81
CA PRO A 6 7.38 5.52 -17.66
C PRO A 6 8.21 6.47 -16.81
N THR A 7 7.70 7.68 -16.56
CA THR A 7 8.29 8.58 -15.58
C THR A 7 8.14 7.91 -14.21
N ASP A 8 9.24 7.33 -13.75
CA ASP A 8 9.39 6.81 -12.40
C ASP A 8 9.46 8.00 -11.43
N ASN A 9 8.29 8.38 -10.92
CA ASN A 9 8.13 9.52 -10.02
C ASN A 9 8.69 9.24 -8.61
N THR A 10 9.17 8.02 -8.33
CA THR A 10 9.79 7.66 -7.05
C THR A 10 11.14 8.38 -6.84
N LYS A 11 11.74 8.93 -7.90
CA LYS A 11 13.04 9.64 -7.86
C LYS A 11 12.92 11.16 -7.69
N LEU A 12 11.71 11.70 -7.61
CA LEU A 12 11.48 13.12 -7.33
C LEU A 12 11.31 13.31 -5.82
N PHE A 13 12.43 13.27 -5.10
CA PHE A 13 12.51 13.77 -3.71
C PHE A 13 12.01 15.21 -3.69
N GLY A 14 10.76 15.41 -3.23
CA GLY A 14 10.08 16.71 -3.19
C GLY A 14 8.63 16.74 -3.68
N ARG A 15 8.11 15.70 -4.36
CA ARG A 15 6.66 15.56 -4.71
C ARG A 15 5.99 14.31 -4.12
N ALA A 16 6.73 13.52 -3.37
CA ALA A 16 6.30 12.25 -2.76
C ALA A 16 6.12 12.38 -1.23
N ILE A 17 5.41 13.40 -0.77
CA ILE A 17 4.92 13.40 0.62
C ILE A 17 3.59 12.65 0.60
N VAL A 18 3.64 11.33 0.79
CA VAL A 18 2.44 10.50 0.78
C VAL A 18 2.06 10.19 2.21
N LEU A 19 1.06 10.91 2.70
CA LEU A 19 0.20 10.38 3.76
C LEU A 19 -0.96 9.70 3.08
N GLU A 20 -1.18 8.45 3.43
CA GLU A 20 -2.27 7.62 2.93
C GLU A 20 -3.22 7.25 4.05
N VAL A 21 -4.46 7.05 3.66
CA VAL A 21 -5.55 6.70 4.55
C VAL A 21 -6.35 5.55 3.97
N ALA A 22 -6.88 4.72 4.84
CA ALA A 22 -7.79 3.64 4.49
C ALA A 22 -8.90 3.55 5.54
N ASP A 23 -10.13 3.30 5.07
CA ASP A 23 -11.25 3.02 5.96
C ASP A 23 -11.11 1.59 6.50
N GLY A 24 -11.57 1.33 7.72
CA GLY A 24 -11.51 -0.01 8.30
C GLY A 24 -11.71 -0.02 9.82
N CYS A 25 -11.52 -1.20 10.40
CA CYS A 25 -11.57 -1.43 11.85
C CYS A 25 -10.16 -1.69 12.39
N ALA A 26 -9.94 -1.44 13.69
CA ALA A 26 -8.64 -1.59 14.35
C ALA A 26 -8.08 -3.03 14.33
N ASP A 27 -8.98 -4.03 14.27
CA ASP A 27 -8.63 -5.45 14.31
C ASP A 27 -8.09 -6.01 12.98
N THR A 28 -8.23 -5.25 11.89
CA THR A 28 -7.90 -5.72 10.54
C THR A 28 -7.12 -4.65 9.80
N LEU A 29 -5.84 -4.93 9.52
CA LEU A 29 -4.99 -4.07 8.71
C LEU A 29 -5.51 -4.02 7.25
N PRO A 30 -5.63 -2.84 6.62
CA PRO A 30 -6.08 -2.72 5.24
C PRO A 30 -5.11 -3.35 4.24
N SER A 31 -5.67 -3.91 3.18
CA SER A 31 -4.89 -4.39 2.03
C SER A 31 -4.28 -3.24 1.22
N GLU A 32 -3.20 -3.52 0.49
CA GLU A 32 -2.47 -2.51 -0.29
C GLU A 32 -3.36 -1.67 -1.25
N SER A 33 -4.42 -2.27 -1.80
CA SER A 33 -5.33 -1.56 -2.71
C SER A 33 -6.32 -0.61 -2.03
N GLU A 34 -6.48 -0.71 -0.70
CA GLU A 34 -7.41 0.12 0.07
C GLU A 34 -6.80 1.45 0.49
N TRP A 35 -5.47 1.51 0.56
CA TRP A 35 -4.72 2.72 0.84
C TRP A 35 -4.88 3.73 -0.28
N LYS A 36 -5.22 4.96 0.10
CA LYS A 36 -5.36 6.07 -0.81
C LYS A 36 -4.64 7.27 -0.26
N SER A 37 -3.86 7.95 -1.11
CA SER A 37 -3.28 9.26 -0.78
C SER A 37 -4.36 10.21 -0.28
N LEU A 38 -4.12 10.84 0.87
CA LEU A 38 -5.08 11.76 1.47
C LEU A 38 -5.27 13.00 0.58
N ALA A 39 -4.17 13.64 0.21
CA ALA A 39 -4.12 14.78 -0.69
C ALA A 39 -2.68 15.06 -1.13
N ALA A 40 -2.48 16.08 -1.96
CA ALA A 40 -1.15 16.63 -2.23
C ALA A 40 -0.58 17.30 -0.98
N GLY A 41 0.42 16.67 -0.36
CA GLY A 41 1.07 17.17 0.84
C GLY A 41 2.08 18.28 0.57
N THR A 42 2.08 19.30 1.44
CA THR A 42 3.09 20.35 1.51
C THR A 42 4.05 20.12 2.67
N SER A 43 3.54 19.61 3.80
CA SER A 43 4.34 19.27 4.97
C SER A 43 3.77 18.05 5.70
N LYS A 44 4.62 17.35 6.44
CA LYS A 44 4.25 16.26 7.35
C LYS A 44 5.11 16.30 8.58
N GLY A 45 4.57 15.88 9.71
CA GLY A 45 5.28 15.76 10.97
C GLY A 45 4.78 14.57 11.76
N PHE A 46 5.59 14.12 12.70
CA PHE A 46 5.16 13.22 13.76
C PHE A 46 5.73 13.72 15.08
N ASP A 47 5.04 13.41 16.17
CA ASP A 47 5.53 13.65 17.52
C ASP A 47 5.29 12.42 18.39
N PHE A 48 6.33 12.02 19.13
CA PHE A 48 6.21 11.10 20.24
C PHE A 48 6.35 11.93 21.51
N SER A 49 5.26 12.11 22.25
CA SER A 49 5.20 12.91 23.47
C SER A 49 5.12 11.98 24.70
N PRO A 50 6.24 11.43 25.20
CA PRO A 50 6.25 10.56 26.37
C PRO A 50 6.01 11.35 27.66
N ASN A 51 5.15 10.83 28.53
CA ASN A 51 4.99 11.30 29.90
C ASN A 51 5.80 10.39 30.83
N SER A 52 6.82 10.96 31.48
CA SER A 52 7.68 10.21 32.39
C SER A 52 7.48 10.62 33.85
N VAL A 53 7.74 9.66 34.75
CA VAL A 53 7.85 9.87 36.19
C VAL A 53 9.27 9.55 36.63
N THR A 54 9.69 10.21 37.71
CA THR A 54 11.02 10.06 38.28
C THR A 54 10.94 9.63 39.74
N SER A 55 11.98 8.96 40.23
CA SER A 55 12.15 8.65 41.65
C SER A 55 13.39 9.37 42.18
N ASP A 56 13.21 10.28 43.14
CA ASP A 56 14.31 10.97 43.83
C ASP A 56 15.06 10.05 44.83
N ALA A 57 14.83 8.73 44.82
CA ALA A 57 15.21 7.80 45.87
C ALA A 57 16.42 6.89 45.56
N ASP A 58 17.17 7.11 44.47
CA ASP A 58 18.41 6.37 44.19
C ASP A 58 19.66 7.19 44.58
N ASP A 59 20.43 6.68 45.55
CA ASP A 59 21.65 7.30 46.08
C ASP A 59 22.95 6.83 45.39
N THR A 60 22.85 5.98 44.36
CA THR A 60 24.03 5.22 43.92
C THR A 60 24.86 5.94 42.83
N LYS A 61 24.25 6.76 41.94
CA LYS A 61 24.95 7.61 40.94
C LYS A 61 24.16 8.89 40.59
N GLY A 62 24.87 9.97 40.25
CA GLY A 62 24.29 11.31 40.03
C GLY A 62 23.42 11.55 38.79
N TYR A 63 22.93 10.51 38.11
CA TYR A 63 21.92 10.63 37.06
C TYR A 63 20.59 10.07 37.56
N VAL A 64 19.52 10.83 37.41
CA VAL A 64 18.18 10.45 37.88
C VAL A 64 17.50 9.53 36.86
N GLU A 65 16.92 8.43 37.32
CA GLU A 65 16.15 7.50 36.49
C GLU A 65 14.76 8.06 36.15
N ASN A 66 14.31 7.81 34.91
CA ASN A 66 12.98 8.21 34.43
C ASN A 66 12.27 7.02 33.79
N ILE A 67 11.01 6.82 34.13
CA ILE A 67 10.15 5.78 33.57
C ILE A 67 9.05 6.44 32.76
N VAL A 68 8.91 6.07 31.48
CA VAL A 68 7.78 6.50 30.64
C VAL A 68 6.54 5.72 31.06
N THR A 69 5.49 6.43 31.48
CA THR A 69 4.22 5.84 31.94
C THR A 69 3.20 5.70 30.83
N ASN A 70 3.22 6.61 29.87
CA ASN A 70 2.47 6.57 28.62
C ASN A 70 3.15 7.51 27.63
N ALA A 71 2.75 7.44 26.37
CA ALA A 71 3.18 8.39 25.35
C ALA A 71 2.01 8.66 24.40
N ASP A 72 1.87 9.91 24.00
CA ASP A 72 1.02 10.27 22.88
C ASP A 72 1.85 10.17 21.60
N PHE A 73 1.28 9.56 20.56
CA PHE A 73 1.83 9.64 19.22
C PHE A 73 0.85 10.37 18.31
N THR A 74 1.36 11.38 17.60
CA THR A 74 0.58 12.17 16.65
C THR A 74 1.27 12.24 15.30
N ILE A 75 0.46 12.30 14.24
CA ILE A 75 0.90 12.59 12.87
C ILE A 75 0.19 13.86 12.44
N SER A 76 0.95 14.84 11.97
CA SER A 76 0.43 16.07 11.39
C SER A 76 0.70 16.12 9.89
N PHE A 77 -0.25 16.67 9.15
CA PHE A 77 -0.13 16.80 7.70
C PHE A 77 -0.77 18.09 7.23
N GLU A 78 -0.06 18.79 6.37
CA GLU A 78 -0.58 19.95 5.64
C GLU A 78 -0.54 19.65 4.15
N GLY A 79 -1.55 20.16 3.45
CA GLY A 79 -1.62 19.98 2.01
C GLY A 79 -2.51 20.99 1.32
N GLU A 80 -2.62 20.79 0.00
CA GLU A 80 -3.46 21.59 -0.88
C GLU A 80 -4.55 20.72 -1.51
N VAL A 81 -5.74 21.30 -1.65
CA VAL A 81 -6.89 20.68 -2.30
C VAL A 81 -7.35 21.56 -3.43
N ARG A 82 -7.62 20.97 -4.59
CA ARG A 82 -8.22 21.68 -5.73
C ARG A 82 -9.70 21.37 -5.84
N ARG A 83 -10.48 22.35 -6.32
CA ARG A 83 -11.93 22.20 -6.56
C ARG A 83 -12.27 20.96 -7.40
N ASN A 84 -11.44 20.64 -8.39
CA ASN A 84 -11.60 19.50 -9.30
C ASN A 84 -10.52 18.44 -9.07
N ASP A 85 -10.18 18.13 -7.82
CA ASP A 85 -9.19 17.09 -7.56
C ASP A 85 -9.60 15.74 -8.14
N LYS A 86 -8.58 14.94 -8.49
CA LYS A 86 -8.78 13.66 -9.17
C LYS A 86 -9.47 12.65 -8.25
N LEU A 87 -10.22 11.73 -8.86
CA LEU A 87 -11.02 10.71 -8.16
C LEU A 87 -10.20 9.53 -7.59
N ASP A 88 -8.90 9.46 -7.88
CA ASP A 88 -8.01 8.36 -7.46
C ASP A 88 -7.47 8.54 -6.02
N GLN A 89 -7.51 9.76 -5.47
CA GLN A 89 -7.16 10.05 -4.08
C GLN A 89 -8.32 9.77 -3.11
N TYR A 90 -8.02 9.67 -1.82
CA TYR A 90 -9.06 9.70 -0.79
C TYR A 90 -9.74 11.07 -0.78
N GLY A 91 -8.92 12.12 -0.76
CA GLY A 91 -9.34 13.51 -0.86
C GLY A 91 -9.91 14.08 0.44
N VAL A 92 -9.57 15.33 0.73
CA VAL A 92 -10.06 16.05 1.92
C VAL A 92 -11.57 16.18 1.94
N GLY A 93 -12.21 16.35 0.78
CA GLY A 93 -13.68 16.41 0.71
C GLY A 93 -14.37 15.13 1.17
N ARG A 94 -13.74 13.96 0.95
CA ARG A 94 -14.23 12.69 1.49
C ARG A 94 -13.95 12.59 2.99
N LEU A 95 -12.76 13.01 3.44
CA LEU A 95 -12.39 13.01 4.86
C LEU A 95 -13.35 13.85 5.70
N ILE A 96 -13.72 15.06 5.24
CA ILE A 96 -14.69 15.93 5.90
C ILE A 96 -16.06 15.24 6.03
N LYS A 97 -16.53 14.62 4.95
CA LYS A 97 -17.82 13.90 4.96
C LYS A 97 -17.77 12.70 5.90
N TYR A 98 -16.69 11.93 5.85
CA TYR A 98 -16.46 10.79 6.72
C TYR A 98 -16.49 11.22 8.20
N PHE A 99 -15.70 12.23 8.56
CA PHE A 99 -15.67 12.78 9.91
C PHE A 99 -17.06 13.17 10.41
N ASN A 100 -17.79 13.98 9.62
CA ASN A 100 -19.14 14.39 10.00
C ASN A 100 -20.09 13.19 10.14
N ASN A 101 -20.01 12.20 9.25
CA ASN A 101 -20.88 11.02 9.31
C ASN A 101 -20.64 10.18 10.57
N GLU A 102 -19.38 9.97 10.97
CA GLU A 102 -19.06 9.25 12.21
C GLU A 102 -19.58 10.01 13.44
N ILE A 103 -19.38 11.34 13.49
CA ILE A 103 -19.89 12.17 14.58
C ILE A 103 -21.42 12.12 14.65
N GLN A 104 -22.12 12.27 13.52
CA GLN A 104 -23.59 12.17 13.48
C GLN A 104 -24.09 10.77 13.88
N ALA A 105 -23.28 9.74 13.64
CA ALA A 105 -23.54 8.37 14.06
C ALA A 105 -23.09 8.07 15.51
N THR A 106 -22.61 9.06 16.27
CA THR A 106 -22.08 8.90 17.64
C THR A 106 -20.92 7.88 17.72
N ARG A 107 -20.05 7.90 16.70
CA ARG A 107 -18.87 7.05 16.60
C ARG A 107 -17.60 7.90 16.56
N GLN A 108 -16.48 7.30 16.94
CA GLN A 108 -15.18 7.95 16.83
C GLN A 108 -14.77 8.02 15.35
N PRO A 109 -14.30 9.18 14.84
CA PRO A 109 -13.83 9.32 13.47
C PRO A 109 -12.41 8.74 13.33
N THR A 110 -12.31 7.41 13.37
CA THR A 110 -11.06 6.64 13.37
C THR A 110 -10.84 5.89 12.08
N LEU A 111 -9.61 5.92 11.57
CA LEU A 111 -9.23 5.27 10.33
C LEU A 111 -7.76 4.84 10.36
N TRP A 112 -7.37 4.03 9.39
CA TRP A 112 -5.97 3.67 9.22
C TRP A 112 -5.19 4.80 8.54
N VAL A 113 -4.04 5.14 9.11
CA VAL A 113 -3.12 6.17 8.59
C VAL A 113 -1.77 5.51 8.34
N ARG A 114 -1.21 5.76 7.15
CA ARG A 114 0.13 5.35 6.74
C ARG A 114 0.91 6.57 6.30
N MET A 115 2.09 6.77 6.86
CA MET A 115 2.95 7.90 6.51
C MET A 115 4.40 7.47 6.38
N GLU A 116 4.97 7.68 5.19
CA GLU A 116 6.40 7.53 4.96
C GLU A 116 7.16 8.76 5.47
N PHE A 117 8.21 8.56 6.27
CA PHE A 117 9.11 9.58 6.75
C PHE A 117 10.57 9.14 6.64
N GLY A 118 11.20 9.46 5.50
CA GLY A 118 12.57 9.03 5.23
C GLY A 118 12.64 7.50 5.17
N PRO A 119 13.50 6.84 5.98
CA PRO A 119 13.70 5.39 5.94
C PRO A 119 12.63 4.61 6.68
N VAL A 120 11.65 5.25 7.32
CA VAL A 120 10.60 4.58 8.09
C VAL A 120 9.22 4.90 7.58
N THR A 121 8.31 3.94 7.75
CA THR A 121 6.88 4.10 7.52
C THR A 121 6.13 3.89 8.83
N PHE A 122 5.33 4.88 9.20
CA PHE A 122 4.40 4.80 10.32
C PHE A 122 3.06 4.27 9.84
N ILE A 123 2.53 3.27 10.52
CA ILE A 123 1.17 2.75 10.29
C ILE A 123 0.44 2.70 11.63
N GLY A 124 -0.81 3.12 11.66
CA GLY A 124 -1.63 3.02 12.86
C GLY A 124 -3.10 3.24 12.62
N TYR A 125 -3.93 2.70 13.51
CA TYR A 125 -5.34 3.06 13.60
C TYR A 125 -5.47 4.33 14.45
N MET A 126 -5.87 5.43 13.80
CA MET A 126 -5.78 6.77 14.35
C MET A 126 -7.13 7.49 14.31
N LEU A 127 -7.36 8.30 15.34
CA LEU A 127 -8.42 9.28 15.44
C LEU A 127 -8.04 10.53 14.66
N ILE A 128 -8.95 11.08 13.86
CA ILE A 128 -8.84 12.44 13.33
C ILE A 128 -9.02 13.40 14.51
N ASN A 129 -7.91 13.90 15.06
CA ASN A 129 -7.91 14.77 16.23
C ASN A 129 -8.17 16.23 15.84
N ALA A 130 -7.66 16.64 14.69
CA ALA A 130 -7.93 17.95 14.10
C ALA A 130 -8.10 17.85 12.59
N LEU A 131 -9.03 18.62 12.06
CA LEU A 131 -9.21 18.84 10.63
C LEU A 131 -9.65 20.28 10.42
N SER A 132 -8.80 21.07 9.78
CA SER A 132 -9.07 22.48 9.49
C SER A 132 -8.63 22.82 8.06
N SER A 133 -9.24 23.85 7.51
CA SER A 133 -8.87 24.38 6.21
C SER A 133 -8.96 25.89 6.23
N ASP A 134 -8.01 26.54 5.59
CA ASP A 134 -8.01 27.97 5.33
C ASP A 134 -7.72 28.19 3.85
N GLY A 135 -8.39 29.16 3.23
CA GLY A 135 -8.26 29.36 1.79
C GLY A 135 -9.12 30.49 1.27
N GLY A 136 -8.58 31.21 0.29
CA GLY A 136 -9.34 32.20 -0.46
C GLY A 136 -10.43 31.55 -1.32
N THR A 137 -11.34 32.35 -1.88
CA THR A 137 -12.45 31.88 -2.73
C THR A 137 -12.01 31.24 -4.07
N ASN A 138 -10.71 31.23 -4.35
CA ASN A 138 -10.11 30.70 -5.59
C ASN A 138 -9.84 29.18 -5.48
N ASP A 139 -9.53 28.56 -6.62
CA ASP A 139 -9.56 27.10 -6.84
C ASP A 139 -8.63 26.20 -5.99
N ILE A 140 -7.78 26.76 -5.12
CA ILE A 140 -6.87 26.00 -4.23
C ILE A 140 -7.09 26.43 -2.79
N VAL A 141 -7.32 25.45 -1.91
CA VAL A 141 -7.48 25.62 -0.46
C VAL A 141 -6.38 24.85 0.25
N THR A 142 -5.78 25.41 1.28
CA THR A 142 -4.85 24.69 2.15
C THR A 142 -5.62 24.04 3.29
N PHE A 143 -5.16 22.86 3.72
CA PHE A 143 -5.74 22.18 4.86
C PHE A 143 -4.65 21.66 5.78
N SER A 144 -5.01 21.49 7.04
CA SER A 144 -4.20 20.89 8.08
C SER A 144 -5.02 19.83 8.78
N THR A 145 -4.39 18.69 9.07
CA THR A 145 -4.99 17.63 9.86
C THR A 145 -3.98 17.04 10.82
N GLU A 146 -4.49 16.63 11.98
CA GLU A 146 -3.74 15.90 12.99
C GLU A 146 -4.45 14.59 13.28
N PHE A 147 -3.68 13.52 13.30
CA PHE A 147 -4.11 12.19 13.69
C PHE A 147 -3.46 11.82 15.01
N LYS A 148 -4.23 11.22 15.92
CA LYS A 148 -3.74 10.69 17.20
C LYS A 148 -4.08 9.21 17.31
N VAL A 149 -3.21 8.42 17.93
CA VAL A 149 -3.45 6.97 18.09
C VAL A 149 -4.79 6.70 18.77
N ALA A 150 -5.62 5.87 18.14
CA ALA A 150 -6.89 5.40 18.70
C ALA A 150 -6.73 4.06 19.42
N ASP A 151 -5.85 3.20 18.92
CA ASP A 151 -5.53 1.90 19.50
C ASP A 151 -4.01 1.68 19.50
N ALA A 152 -3.42 1.56 20.70
CA ALA A 152 -1.97 1.46 20.87
C ALA A 152 -1.37 0.19 20.27
N ASP A 153 -2.14 -0.91 20.20
CA ASP A 153 -1.66 -2.19 19.67
C ASP A 153 -1.50 -2.16 18.15
N THR A 154 -2.03 -1.13 17.48
CA THR A 154 -2.01 -0.99 16.02
C THR A 154 -0.80 -0.23 15.49
N ILE A 155 0.02 0.36 16.36
CA ILE A 155 1.13 1.23 15.94
C ILE A 155 2.32 0.38 15.48
N GLN A 156 2.72 0.62 14.24
CA GLN A 156 3.85 -0.01 13.60
C GLN A 156 4.79 1.06 13.04
N VAL A 157 6.09 0.86 13.27
CA VAL A 157 7.17 1.60 12.63
C VAL A 157 8.00 0.57 11.89
N ILE A 158 7.89 0.57 10.57
CA ILE A 158 8.59 -0.38 9.70
C ILE A 158 9.64 0.35 8.89
N ASP A 159 10.76 -0.32 8.60
CA ASP A 159 11.75 0.23 7.67
C ASP A 159 11.14 0.23 6.26
N THR A 160 11.13 1.38 5.60
CA THR A 160 10.56 1.57 4.26
C THR A 160 11.25 0.68 3.21
N ASP A 161 12.52 0.35 3.44
CA ASP A 161 13.32 -0.51 2.57
C ASP A 161 13.31 -1.98 3.01
N GLU A 162 12.51 -2.38 4.01
CA GLU A 162 12.39 -3.79 4.38
C GLU A 162 11.64 -4.55 3.29
N THR A 163 12.39 -5.17 2.39
CA THR A 163 11.81 -6.02 1.35
C THR A 163 11.45 -7.38 1.94
N VAL A 164 10.17 -7.76 1.90
CA VAL A 164 9.74 -9.14 2.12
C VAL A 164 10.12 -9.95 0.87
N PRO A 165 11.12 -10.84 0.95
CA PRO A 165 11.59 -11.56 -0.21
C PRO A 165 10.52 -12.54 -0.70
N ALA A 166 10.46 -12.73 -2.02
CA ALA A 166 9.74 -13.87 -2.57
C ALA A 166 10.38 -15.17 -2.05
N THR A 167 9.55 -16.15 -1.73
CA THR A 167 9.94 -17.49 -1.28
C THR A 167 9.41 -18.58 -2.21
N GLY A 168 8.50 -18.22 -3.13
CA GLY A 168 7.94 -19.16 -4.08
C GLY A 168 7.00 -18.53 -5.09
N VAL A 169 6.59 -19.33 -6.07
CA VAL A 169 5.61 -18.98 -7.10
C VAL A 169 4.66 -20.16 -7.30
N THR A 170 3.37 -19.88 -7.45
CA THR A 170 2.35 -20.86 -7.80
C THR A 170 1.65 -20.45 -9.09
N VAL A 171 1.32 -21.42 -9.96
CA VAL A 171 0.55 -21.20 -11.18
C VAL A 171 -0.71 -22.07 -11.15
N THR A 172 -1.87 -21.44 -11.33
CA THR A 172 -3.17 -22.12 -11.30
C THR A 172 -3.96 -21.85 -12.58
N PRO A 173 -4.55 -22.88 -13.21
CA PRO A 173 -4.36 -24.31 -12.95
C PRO A 173 -2.97 -24.82 -13.37
N ALA A 174 -2.48 -25.90 -12.76
CA ALA A 174 -1.20 -26.54 -13.13
C ALA A 174 -1.25 -27.28 -14.48
N THR A 175 -2.44 -27.61 -14.97
CA THR A 175 -2.66 -28.22 -16.29
C THR A 175 -3.95 -27.70 -16.89
N THR A 176 -4.01 -27.54 -18.22
CA THR A 176 -5.25 -27.22 -18.93
C THR A 176 -5.29 -27.89 -20.30
N SER A 177 -6.49 -28.23 -20.76
CA SER A 177 -6.73 -28.73 -22.12
C SER A 177 -7.64 -27.77 -22.86
N LEU A 178 -7.25 -27.37 -24.07
CA LEU A 178 -7.97 -26.38 -24.88
C LEU A 178 -8.12 -26.87 -26.32
N VAL A 179 -9.26 -26.56 -26.94
CA VAL A 179 -9.43 -26.73 -28.38
C VAL A 179 -8.73 -25.56 -29.09
N VAL A 180 -8.18 -25.79 -30.29
CA VAL A 180 -7.62 -24.72 -31.13
C VAL A 180 -8.57 -23.51 -31.20
N GLY A 181 -8.02 -22.31 -30.97
CA GLY A 181 -8.77 -21.04 -30.93
C GLY A 181 -9.36 -20.68 -29.56
N ALA A 182 -9.44 -21.62 -28.62
CA ALA A 182 -9.91 -21.32 -27.26
C ALA A 182 -8.83 -20.61 -26.42
N THR A 183 -9.28 -19.91 -25.39
CA THR A 183 -8.40 -19.19 -24.45
C THR A 183 -8.62 -19.66 -23.01
N ARG A 184 -7.60 -19.48 -22.16
CA ARG A 184 -7.67 -19.75 -20.73
C ARG A 184 -6.86 -18.73 -19.95
N GLN A 185 -7.46 -18.15 -18.93
CA GLN A 185 -6.73 -17.32 -17.98
C GLN A 185 -5.99 -18.21 -16.98
N LEU A 186 -4.69 -17.98 -16.82
CA LEU A 186 -3.89 -18.52 -15.73
C LEU A 186 -3.67 -17.46 -14.65
N THR A 187 -3.47 -17.89 -13.42
CA THR A 187 -3.10 -17.02 -12.29
C THR A 187 -1.73 -17.45 -11.78
N GLY A 188 -0.77 -16.52 -11.83
CA GLY A 188 0.55 -16.66 -11.23
C GLY A 188 0.57 -15.87 -9.93
N ALA A 189 0.89 -16.51 -8.80
CA ALA A 189 0.94 -15.87 -7.49
C ALA A 189 2.30 -16.10 -6.84
N VAL A 190 3.00 -14.99 -6.54
CA VAL A 190 4.23 -14.98 -5.73
C VAL A 190 3.85 -15.19 -4.27
N GLN A 191 4.68 -15.94 -3.55
CA GLN A 191 4.56 -16.22 -2.12
C GLN A 191 5.75 -15.62 -1.37
N PRO A 192 5.59 -15.17 -0.11
CA PRO A 192 4.31 -15.05 0.58
C PRO A 192 3.41 -13.97 -0.06
N SER A 193 2.12 -13.94 0.31
CA SER A 193 1.14 -13.02 -0.28
C SER A 193 1.45 -11.54 -0.05
N ASP A 194 2.35 -11.23 0.89
CA ASP A 194 2.87 -9.92 1.27
C ASP A 194 4.29 -9.66 0.74
N ALA A 195 4.85 -10.54 -0.10
CA ALA A 195 6.14 -10.30 -0.76
C ALA A 195 6.16 -8.91 -1.45
N THR A 196 7.27 -8.18 -1.30
CA THR A 196 7.36 -6.80 -1.80
C THR A 196 7.26 -6.71 -3.32
N ASP A 197 7.88 -7.66 -4.03
CA ASP A 197 7.73 -7.80 -5.49
C ASP A 197 6.86 -9.03 -5.82
N LYS A 198 5.62 -8.78 -6.22
CA LYS A 198 4.67 -9.82 -6.67
C LYS A 198 4.60 -9.93 -8.20
N SER A 199 5.43 -9.16 -8.91
CA SER A 199 5.44 -9.14 -10.36
C SER A 199 6.22 -10.32 -10.93
N GLY A 200 5.97 -10.61 -12.20
CA GLY A 200 6.64 -11.67 -12.90
C GLY A 200 6.36 -11.65 -14.39
N THR A 201 7.00 -12.57 -15.09
CA THR A 201 6.94 -12.67 -16.55
C THR A 201 6.37 -14.02 -16.96
N TRP A 202 5.49 -13.98 -17.96
CA TRP A 202 4.93 -15.18 -18.58
C TRP A 202 5.69 -15.53 -19.85
N THR A 203 5.97 -16.82 -20.04
CA THR A 203 6.62 -17.35 -21.24
C THR A 203 5.98 -18.66 -21.67
N THR A 204 6.11 -19.01 -22.95
CA THR A 204 5.67 -20.29 -23.53
C THR A 204 6.87 -21.05 -24.06
N SER A 205 6.88 -22.37 -23.90
CA SER A 205 7.88 -23.24 -24.50
C SER A 205 7.74 -23.34 -26.02
N ASP A 206 6.52 -23.15 -26.55
CA ASP A 206 6.23 -23.25 -27.98
C ASP A 206 5.03 -22.36 -28.38
N ALA A 207 5.34 -21.18 -28.92
CA ALA A 207 4.35 -20.23 -29.40
C ALA A 207 3.57 -20.72 -30.63
N THR A 208 4.03 -21.75 -31.33
CA THR A 208 3.30 -22.36 -32.45
C THR A 208 2.14 -23.25 -31.98
N LYS A 209 2.15 -23.67 -30.70
CA LYS A 209 1.10 -24.48 -30.08
C LYS A 209 0.21 -23.66 -29.17
N ALA A 210 0.81 -22.85 -28.29
CA ALA A 210 0.06 -21.94 -27.42
C ALA A 210 0.87 -20.67 -27.11
N THR A 211 0.20 -19.52 -27.16
CA THR A 211 0.76 -18.22 -26.76
C THR A 211 0.21 -17.80 -25.41
N VAL A 212 0.91 -16.90 -24.71
CA VAL A 212 0.48 -16.32 -23.42
C VAL A 212 0.71 -14.82 -23.42
N SER A 213 -0.25 -14.05 -22.89
CA SER A 213 -0.11 -12.60 -22.71
C SER A 213 0.72 -12.24 -21.47
N SER A 214 1.08 -10.96 -21.32
CA SER A 214 1.71 -10.46 -20.08
C SER A 214 0.83 -10.60 -18.84
N THR A 215 -0.49 -10.73 -19.01
CA THR A 215 -1.46 -10.93 -17.92
C THR A 215 -1.77 -12.42 -17.66
N GLY A 216 -1.12 -13.36 -18.36
CA GLY A 216 -1.35 -14.79 -18.18
C GLY A 216 -2.52 -15.38 -18.97
N LEU A 217 -3.05 -14.67 -19.97
CA LEU A 217 -4.09 -15.20 -20.86
C LEU A 217 -3.45 -16.08 -21.93
N VAL A 218 -3.74 -17.38 -21.88
CA VAL A 218 -3.26 -18.38 -22.84
C VAL A 218 -4.22 -18.49 -24.02
N THR A 219 -3.68 -18.56 -25.24
CA THR A 219 -4.43 -18.79 -26.48
C THR A 219 -3.91 -20.04 -27.19
N ALA A 220 -4.81 -20.97 -27.50
CA ALA A 220 -4.49 -22.19 -28.23
C ALA A 220 -4.36 -21.93 -29.74
N VAL A 221 -3.20 -22.25 -30.33
CA VAL A 221 -2.86 -21.95 -31.73
C VAL A 221 -2.99 -23.18 -32.62
N ALA A 222 -2.41 -24.30 -32.22
CA ALA A 222 -2.44 -25.54 -33.00
C ALA A 222 -2.30 -26.77 -32.09
N ALA A 223 -2.82 -27.92 -32.56
CA ALA A 223 -2.76 -29.17 -31.81
C ALA A 223 -1.31 -29.55 -31.42
N GLY A 224 -1.14 -29.99 -30.18
CA GLY A 224 0.15 -30.30 -29.57
C GLY A 224 0.19 -29.93 -28.08
N SER A 225 1.39 -29.88 -27.51
CA SER A 225 1.62 -29.53 -26.11
C SER A 225 2.54 -28.33 -25.98
N ALA A 226 2.25 -27.43 -25.05
CA ALA A 226 3.14 -26.34 -24.66
C ALA A 226 3.18 -26.22 -23.13
N THR A 227 4.30 -25.79 -22.59
CA THR A 227 4.42 -25.44 -21.16
C THR A 227 4.46 -23.93 -21.04
N ILE A 228 3.53 -23.39 -20.26
CA ILE A 228 3.48 -21.97 -19.92
C ILE A 228 4.17 -21.79 -18.57
N THR A 229 5.11 -20.85 -18.47
CA THR A 229 5.91 -20.60 -17.28
C THR A 229 5.67 -19.19 -16.77
N PHE A 230 5.37 -19.03 -15.49
CA PHE A 230 5.44 -17.76 -14.78
C PHE A 230 6.73 -17.73 -13.96
N LYS A 231 7.53 -16.70 -14.16
CA LYS A 231 8.80 -16.50 -13.45
C LYS A 231 8.72 -15.22 -12.64
N SER A 232 9.06 -15.28 -11.34
CA SER A 232 9.17 -14.10 -10.49
C SER A 232 10.23 -13.15 -11.06
N ASN A 233 10.04 -11.85 -10.86
CA ASN A 233 10.91 -10.83 -11.43
C ASN A 233 12.34 -10.83 -10.84
N ASP A 234 12.49 -11.24 -9.57
CA ASP A 234 13.80 -11.54 -8.96
C ASP A 234 14.55 -12.71 -9.64
N GLY A 235 13.83 -13.48 -10.46
CA GLY A 235 14.31 -14.57 -11.28
C GLY A 235 14.56 -15.88 -10.56
N ASN A 236 14.28 -15.96 -9.25
CA ASN A 236 14.63 -17.10 -8.41
C ASN A 236 13.56 -18.20 -8.40
N PHE A 237 12.30 -17.86 -8.68
CA PHE A 237 11.17 -18.79 -8.58
C PHE A 237 10.41 -18.90 -9.89
N THR A 238 9.98 -20.11 -10.20
CA THR A 238 9.17 -20.41 -11.39
C THR A 238 8.02 -21.34 -11.03
N GLY A 239 6.87 -21.10 -11.66
CA GLY A 239 5.74 -22.02 -11.67
C GLY A 239 5.32 -22.30 -13.11
N THR A 240 4.73 -23.46 -13.35
CA THR A 240 4.40 -23.91 -14.71
C THR A 240 2.96 -24.40 -14.83
N CYS A 241 2.42 -24.29 -16.05
CA CYS A 241 1.17 -24.89 -16.48
C CYS A 241 1.41 -25.72 -17.74
N ALA A 242 1.05 -27.01 -17.72
CA ALA A 242 1.06 -27.83 -18.93
C ALA A 242 -0.23 -27.62 -19.73
N VAL A 243 -0.09 -27.13 -20.96
CA VAL A 243 -1.20 -26.89 -21.88
C VAL A 243 -1.22 -27.98 -22.94
N THR A 244 -2.33 -28.70 -23.02
CA THR A 244 -2.62 -29.62 -24.13
C THR A 244 -3.61 -28.97 -25.07
N VAL A 245 -3.25 -28.87 -26.35
CA VAL A 245 -4.12 -28.34 -27.39
C VAL A 245 -4.64 -29.49 -28.25
N THR A 246 -5.96 -29.64 -28.28
CA THR A 246 -6.64 -30.65 -29.10
C THR A 246 -7.12 -30.05 -30.41
N ALA A 247 -7.15 -30.87 -31.47
CA ALA A 247 -7.80 -30.48 -32.71
C ALA A 247 -9.30 -30.24 -32.49
N SER A 248 -9.88 -29.39 -33.34
CA SER A 248 -11.32 -29.11 -33.39
C SER A 248 -12.11 -30.28 -33.98
#